data_AF-A0A0F9DZ49-F1
#
_entry.id   AF-A0A0F9DZ49-F1
#
_cell.length_a   1.000
_cell.length_b   1.000
_cell.length_c   1.000
_cell.angle_alpha   90.00
_cell.angle_beta   90.00
_cell.angle_gamma   90.00
#
_symmetry.space_group_name_H-M   'P 1'
#
loop_
_entity.id
_entity.type
_entity.pdbx_description
1 polymer ?
#
loop_
_entity_poly.entity_id
_entity_poly.type
_entity_poly.pdbx_seq_one_letter_code
_entity_poly.pdbx_strand_id
1 'polypeptide(L)'
;MAFSRTWNAAYEAQPADTENISLGAGRIRDLKTDIQERLEIDHFHAGDAQDGEHKKLTLGAPIATPANVANKGFLYGKDVGGKIELHWLDEDGNEIALTAAGSINAFPATTSMLFYQSAAPAGWTKDTTTLNKHIIRVVSSTAWTTGSQGSNDFDATLGSSPTAGGVTLTAAQSGLPAHEHTYNKVVTNTGSGAIGDSGFAANQPISAPTTGGSAANAASSHIHTLDVNYIDVIRATKD
;
A
#
# COMPACT_ATOMS: atom_id res chain seq x y z
N MET A 1 -14.83 -22.04 36.23
CA MET A 1 -15.09 -23.32 36.94
C MET A 1 -14.65 -23.12 38.37
N ALA A 2 -15.46 -23.52 39.36
CA ALA A 2 -15.03 -23.52 40.76
C ALA A 2 -14.56 -24.94 41.09
N PHE A 3 -13.37 -25.08 41.67
CA PHE A 3 -12.86 -26.38 42.12
C PHE A 3 -13.66 -26.85 43.34
N SER A 4 -13.97 -28.14 43.41
CA SER A 4 -14.73 -28.71 44.52
C SER A 4 -14.00 -28.55 45.86
N ARG A 5 -12.66 -28.54 45.86
CA ARG A 5 -11.83 -28.29 47.04
C ARG A 5 -10.70 -27.31 46.72
N THR A 6 -10.29 -26.54 47.72
CA THR A 6 -9.13 -25.64 47.62
C THR A 6 -7.84 -26.45 47.76
N TRP A 7 -6.95 -26.36 46.77
CA TRP A 7 -5.62 -26.96 46.85
C TRP A 7 -4.71 -26.03 47.64
N ASN A 8 -4.46 -26.36 48.90
CA ASN A 8 -3.64 -25.58 49.82
C ASN A 8 -2.82 -26.51 50.73
N ALA A 9 -1.92 -25.93 51.53
CA ALA A 9 -1.06 -26.71 52.43
C ALA A 9 -1.83 -27.61 53.42
N ALA A 10 -3.05 -27.21 53.83
CA ALA A 10 -3.86 -28.03 54.74
C ALA A 10 -4.46 -29.26 54.03
N TYR A 11 -4.83 -29.12 52.75
CA TYR A 11 -5.26 -30.25 51.93
C TYR A 11 -4.09 -31.18 51.58
N GLU A 12 -2.92 -30.62 51.25
CA GLU A 12 -1.69 -31.39 50.98
C GLU A 12 -1.18 -32.16 52.21
N ALA A 13 -1.46 -31.68 53.41
CA ALA A 13 -1.14 -32.36 54.67
C ALA A 13 -2.08 -33.55 54.98
N GLN A 14 -3.04 -33.86 54.10
CA GLN A 14 -3.95 -35.00 54.23
C GLN A 14 -3.53 -36.14 53.30
N PRO A 15 -3.58 -37.41 53.74
CA PRO A 15 -3.99 -37.85 55.07
C PRO A 15 -2.93 -37.54 56.14
N ALA A 16 -3.38 -37.16 57.34
CA ALA A 16 -2.47 -36.97 58.46
C ALA A 16 -2.04 -38.33 59.03
N ASP A 17 -0.82 -38.42 59.58
CA ASP A 17 -0.29 -39.67 60.19
C ASP A 17 -1.13 -40.18 61.38
N THR A 18 -2.01 -39.32 61.92
CA THR A 18 -2.93 -39.62 63.03
C THR A 18 -4.38 -39.82 62.58
N GLU A 19 -4.66 -39.73 61.28
CA GLU A 19 -6.00 -39.87 60.73
C GLU A 19 -6.51 -41.32 60.79
N ASN A 20 -7.82 -41.50 60.94
CA ASN A 20 -8.43 -42.82 60.92
C ASN A 20 -8.25 -43.48 59.54
N ILE A 21 -7.63 -44.67 59.53
CA ILE A 21 -7.34 -45.45 58.33
C ILE A 21 -8.57 -45.66 57.43
N SER A 22 -9.77 -45.75 58.02
CA SER A 22 -11.03 -45.91 57.27
C SER A 22 -11.34 -44.76 56.30
N LEU A 23 -10.74 -43.57 56.47
CA LEU A 23 -10.93 -42.42 55.58
C LEU A 23 -10.08 -42.49 54.29
N GLY A 24 -9.06 -43.35 54.24
CA GLY A 24 -8.10 -43.40 53.14
C GLY A 24 -8.74 -43.59 51.75
N ALA A 25 -9.76 -44.46 51.65
CA ALA A 25 -10.48 -44.66 50.39
C ALA A 25 -11.29 -43.42 49.94
N GLY A 26 -11.75 -42.60 50.89
CA GLY A 26 -12.34 -41.28 50.61
C GLY A 26 -11.28 -40.32 50.08
N ARG A 27 -10.16 -40.18 50.79
CA ARG A 27 -9.03 -39.31 50.41
C ARG A 27 -8.53 -39.59 49.00
N ILE A 28 -8.38 -40.86 48.63
CA ILE A 28 -7.91 -41.26 47.29
C ILE A 28 -8.91 -40.86 46.20
N ARG A 29 -10.22 -41.07 46.43
CA ARG A 29 -11.25 -40.67 45.46
C ARG A 29 -11.31 -39.15 45.33
N ASP A 30 -11.20 -38.44 46.45
CA ASP A 30 -11.19 -36.99 46.49
C ASP A 30 -10.03 -36.42 45.66
N LEU A 31 -8.82 -36.94 45.87
CA LEU A 31 -7.63 -36.53 45.11
C LEU A 31 -7.78 -36.78 43.62
N LYS A 32 -8.33 -37.94 43.21
CA LYS A 32 -8.57 -38.25 41.79
C LYS A 32 -9.52 -37.24 41.15
N THR A 33 -10.62 -36.92 41.82
CA THR A 33 -11.56 -35.89 41.35
C THR A 33 -10.89 -34.51 41.29
N ASP A 34 -10.11 -34.12 42.30
CA ASP A 34 -9.43 -32.81 42.31
C ASP A 34 -8.42 -32.65 41.19
N ILE A 35 -7.67 -33.71 40.88
CA ILE A 35 -6.72 -33.74 39.77
C ILE A 35 -7.46 -33.65 38.45
N GLN A 36 -8.54 -34.43 38.27
CA GLN A 36 -9.36 -34.40 37.07
C GLN A 36 -9.90 -32.99 36.82
N GLU A 37 -10.55 -32.36 37.81
CA GLU A 37 -11.11 -31.01 37.69
C GLU A 37 -10.07 -29.95 37.27
N ARG A 38 -8.82 -30.11 37.73
CA ARG A 38 -7.72 -29.17 37.41
C ARG A 38 -7.13 -29.42 36.04
N LEU A 39 -6.92 -30.69 35.67
CA LEU A 39 -6.45 -31.04 34.32
C LEU A 39 -7.48 -30.65 33.27
N GLU A 40 -8.76 -30.83 33.57
CA GLU A 40 -9.89 -30.51 32.67
C GLU A 40 -10.01 -29.03 32.29
N ILE A 41 -9.28 -28.12 32.95
CA ILE A 41 -9.23 -26.71 32.53
C ILE A 41 -8.76 -26.62 31.08
N ASP A 42 -7.69 -27.36 30.75
CA ASP A 42 -6.99 -27.27 29.47
C ASP A 42 -6.81 -28.63 28.77
N HIS A 43 -7.06 -29.77 29.43
CA HIS A 43 -6.85 -31.11 28.88
C HIS A 43 -8.13 -31.93 28.78
N PHE A 44 -8.30 -32.71 27.72
CA PHE A 44 -9.34 -33.72 27.63
C PHE A 44 -9.11 -34.82 28.68
N HIS A 45 -10.20 -35.23 29.34
CA HIS A 45 -10.20 -36.22 30.43
C HIS A 45 -11.56 -36.93 30.48
N ALA A 46 -12.01 -37.42 29.33
CA ALA A 46 -13.32 -38.05 29.13
C ALA A 46 -13.26 -39.59 29.13
N GLY A 47 -12.06 -40.19 29.22
CA GLY A 47 -11.86 -41.63 29.11
C GLY A 47 -11.86 -42.12 27.66
N ASP A 48 -11.53 -41.26 26.70
CA ASP A 48 -11.56 -41.56 25.27
C ASP A 48 -10.17 -41.42 24.61
N ALA A 49 -10.13 -41.50 23.27
CA ALA A 49 -8.89 -41.46 22.51
C ALA A 49 -8.14 -40.11 22.58
N GLN A 50 -8.81 -39.06 23.05
CA GLN A 50 -8.27 -37.70 23.13
C GLN A 50 -7.74 -37.38 24.53
N ASP A 51 -7.87 -38.29 25.50
CA ASP A 51 -7.42 -38.09 26.88
C ASP A 51 -5.94 -37.69 26.94
N GLY A 52 -5.66 -36.60 27.65
CA GLY A 52 -4.33 -36.01 27.77
C GLY A 52 -3.98 -35.00 26.67
N GLU A 53 -4.76 -34.90 25.59
CA GLU A 53 -4.59 -33.80 24.62
C GLU A 53 -5.05 -32.47 25.25
N HIS A 54 -4.42 -31.37 24.84
CA HIS A 54 -4.87 -30.03 25.21
C HIS A 54 -6.10 -29.62 24.37
N LYS A 55 -7.23 -29.29 25.01
CA LYS A 55 -8.38 -28.62 24.35
C LYS A 55 -8.08 -27.16 24.04
N LYS A 56 -7.26 -26.54 24.90
CA LYS A 56 -6.70 -25.20 24.73
C LYS A 56 -5.39 -25.12 25.52
N LEU A 57 -4.55 -24.16 25.17
CA LEU A 57 -3.37 -23.83 25.94
C LEU A 57 -3.60 -22.45 26.59
N THR A 58 -3.89 -22.43 27.88
CA THR A 58 -4.04 -21.18 28.63
C THR A 58 -2.69 -20.76 29.18
N LEU A 59 -2.16 -19.64 28.68
CA LEU A 59 -0.93 -19.03 29.18
C LEU A 59 -1.29 -17.87 30.13
N GLY A 60 -0.74 -17.88 31.35
CA GLY A 60 -0.95 -16.80 32.32
C GLY A 60 -0.05 -15.60 32.03
N ALA A 61 -0.61 -14.39 32.07
CA ALA A 61 0.10 -13.11 32.03
C ALA A 61 -0.48 -12.17 33.12
N PRO A 62 0.27 -11.14 33.58
CA PRO A 62 1.63 -10.80 33.17
C PRO A 62 2.67 -11.74 33.80
N ILE A 63 3.61 -12.21 32.97
CA ILE A 63 4.89 -12.73 33.48
C ILE A 63 6.02 -11.82 33.03
N ALA A 64 7.06 -11.71 33.84
CA ALA A 64 8.32 -11.14 33.39
C ALA A 64 8.92 -12.04 32.31
N THR A 65 9.68 -11.46 31.37
CA THR A 65 10.50 -12.24 30.43
C THR A 65 11.30 -13.27 31.23
N PRO A 66 11.11 -14.58 30.96
CA PRO A 66 11.86 -15.62 31.66
C PRO A 66 13.37 -15.43 31.47
N ALA A 67 14.17 -15.92 32.43
CA ALA A 67 15.61 -16.04 32.20
C ALA A 67 15.85 -17.09 31.11
N ASN A 68 16.70 -16.76 30.13
CA ASN A 68 17.10 -17.72 29.10
C ASN A 68 17.91 -18.87 29.73
N VAL A 69 17.80 -20.05 29.13
CA VAL A 69 18.48 -21.26 29.59
C VAL A 69 19.09 -21.93 28.36
N ALA A 70 20.36 -22.32 28.46
CA ALA A 70 21.06 -23.00 27.37
C ALA A 70 20.29 -24.23 26.88
N ASN A 71 20.20 -24.39 25.55
CA ASN A 71 19.47 -25.43 24.83
C ASN A 71 17.95 -25.46 25.11
N LYS A 72 17.34 -24.32 25.44
CA LYS A 72 15.89 -24.21 25.66
C LYS A 72 15.31 -22.99 24.96
N GLY A 73 14.11 -23.14 24.43
CA GLY A 73 13.25 -22.05 24.01
C GLY A 73 12.01 -21.97 24.89
N PHE A 74 11.45 -20.78 25.03
CA PHE A 74 10.25 -20.54 25.82
C PHE A 74 9.17 -19.89 24.97
N LEU A 75 7.97 -20.47 25.00
CA LEU A 75 6.74 -19.85 24.51
C LEU A 75 5.92 -19.39 25.72
N TYR A 76 5.56 -18.12 25.78
CA TYR A 76 4.84 -17.57 26.93
C TYR A 76 3.99 -16.35 26.55
N GLY A 77 3.00 -16.05 27.41
CA GLY A 77 2.17 -14.86 27.29
C GLY A 77 2.76 -13.70 28.08
N LYS A 78 2.82 -12.50 27.49
CA LYS A 78 3.31 -11.28 28.13
C LYS A 78 2.38 -10.12 27.84
N ASP A 79 2.15 -9.25 28.83
CA ASP A 79 1.33 -8.07 28.61
C ASP A 79 2.11 -6.98 27.86
N VAL A 80 1.60 -6.59 26.69
CA VAL A 80 2.08 -5.47 25.89
C VAL A 80 0.89 -4.52 25.69
N GLY A 81 0.99 -3.30 26.22
CA GLY A 81 -0.13 -2.33 26.14
C GLY A 81 -1.41 -2.79 26.85
N GLY A 82 -1.30 -3.62 27.89
CA GLY A 82 -2.44 -4.16 28.64
C GLY A 82 -3.22 -5.27 27.90
N LYS A 83 -2.62 -5.85 26.86
CA LYS A 83 -3.11 -7.03 26.16
C LYS A 83 -2.05 -8.13 26.24
N ILE A 84 -2.50 -9.37 26.45
CA ILE A 84 -1.62 -10.53 26.38
C ILE A 84 -1.22 -10.77 24.91
N GLU A 85 0.09 -10.82 24.66
CA GLU A 85 0.69 -11.18 23.39
C GLU A 85 1.55 -12.43 23.59
N LEU A 86 1.75 -13.20 22.52
CA LEU A 86 2.56 -14.41 22.52
C LEU A 86 4.01 -14.08 22.19
N HIS A 87 4.93 -14.52 23.05
CA HIS A 87 6.35 -14.25 22.92
C HIS A 87 7.14 -15.55 22.84
N TRP A 88 8.18 -15.53 22.00
CA TRP A 88 9.22 -16.53 21.95
C TRP A 88 10.52 -15.96 22.52
N LEU A 89 11.20 -16.74 23.36
CA LEU A 89 12.55 -16.45 23.83
C LEU A 89 13.45 -17.62 23.47
N ASP A 90 14.56 -17.36 22.78
CA ASP A 90 15.57 -18.37 22.49
C ASP A 90 16.63 -18.50 23.60
N GLU A 91 17.57 -19.42 23.42
CA GLU A 91 18.62 -19.71 24.40
C GLU A 91 19.66 -18.58 24.53
N ASP A 92 19.76 -17.71 23.54
CA ASP A 92 20.68 -16.56 23.50
C ASP A 92 20.07 -15.30 24.12
N GLY A 93 18.81 -15.36 24.55
CA GLY A 93 18.11 -14.25 25.17
C GLY A 93 17.40 -13.33 24.17
N ASN A 94 17.26 -13.74 22.91
CA ASN A 94 16.51 -12.97 21.91
C ASN A 94 15.01 -13.23 22.12
N GLU A 95 14.31 -12.19 22.57
CA GLU A 95 12.86 -12.19 22.72
C GLU A 95 12.20 -11.64 21.44
N ILE A 96 11.23 -12.37 20.89
CA ILE A 96 10.41 -11.96 19.74
C ILE A 96 8.93 -12.04 20.13
N ALA A 97 8.20 -10.95 19.91
CA ALA A 97 6.74 -10.97 19.94
C ALA A 97 6.21 -11.61 18.66
N LEU A 98 5.53 -12.75 18.78
CA LEU A 98 4.92 -13.48 17.66
C LEU A 98 3.56 -12.90 17.26
N THR A 99 2.86 -12.27 18.21
CA THR A 99 1.59 -11.58 17.97
C THR A 99 1.69 -10.10 18.34
N ALA A 100 0.85 -9.30 17.71
CA ALA A 100 0.66 -7.89 18.04
C ALA A 100 -0.76 -7.46 17.70
N ALA A 101 -1.48 -6.88 18.67
CA ALA A 101 -2.83 -6.33 18.52
C ALA A 101 -3.83 -7.33 17.90
N GLY A 102 -3.74 -8.60 18.30
CA GLY A 102 -4.61 -9.67 17.80
C GLY A 102 -4.29 -10.15 16.38
N SER A 103 -3.10 -9.84 15.86
CA SER A 103 -2.60 -10.30 14.57
C SER A 103 -1.24 -10.99 14.70
N ILE A 104 -0.84 -11.78 13.71
CA ILE A 104 0.53 -12.33 13.64
C ILE A 104 1.50 -11.20 13.30
N ASN A 105 2.59 -11.10 14.06
CA ASN A 105 3.63 -10.11 13.88
C ASN A 105 4.61 -10.54 12.75
N ALA A 106 4.09 -10.69 11.54
CA ALA A 106 4.83 -11.23 10.39
C ALA A 106 5.73 -10.21 9.69
N PHE A 107 5.43 -8.92 9.85
CA PHE A 107 6.16 -7.82 9.21
C PHE A 107 6.61 -6.84 10.27
N PRO A 108 7.84 -6.29 10.16
CA PRO A 108 8.26 -5.20 11.03
C PRO A 108 7.28 -4.02 10.94
N ALA A 109 7.05 -3.35 12.07
CA ALA A 109 6.32 -2.09 12.09
C ALA A 109 6.90 -1.12 11.06
N THR A 110 6.07 -0.24 10.51
CA THR A 110 6.41 0.72 9.44
C THR A 110 6.63 0.15 8.04
N THR A 111 6.61 -1.19 7.87
CA THR A 111 6.61 -1.81 6.53
C THR A 111 5.40 -1.34 5.75
N SER A 112 5.58 -0.96 4.47
CA SER A 112 4.49 -0.51 3.60
C SER A 112 4.20 -1.52 2.50
N MET A 113 2.93 -1.79 2.23
CA MET A 113 2.48 -2.72 1.19
C MET A 113 1.24 -2.21 0.45
N LEU A 114 0.99 -2.79 -0.73
CA LEU A 114 -0.21 -2.54 -1.53
C LEU A 114 -1.22 -3.67 -1.33
N PHE A 115 -2.50 -3.33 -1.20
CA PHE A 115 -3.59 -4.26 -1.00
C PHE A 115 -4.73 -4.00 -1.99
N TYR A 116 -5.22 -5.05 -2.65
CA TYR A 116 -6.37 -4.98 -3.55
C TYR A 116 -7.69 -5.10 -2.78
N GLN A 117 -8.00 -4.07 -1.99
CA GLN A 117 -9.20 -3.96 -1.14
C GLN A 117 -9.36 -2.51 -0.67
N SER A 118 -10.55 -2.13 -0.20
CA SER A 118 -10.85 -0.74 0.18
C SER A 118 -10.37 -0.34 1.59
N ALA A 119 -10.32 -1.31 2.52
CA ALA A 119 -9.92 -1.14 3.91
C ALA A 119 -8.56 -1.82 4.20
N ALA A 120 -7.75 -1.25 5.09
CA ALA A 120 -6.52 -1.91 5.50
C ALA A 120 -6.81 -3.19 6.31
N PRO A 121 -6.00 -4.25 6.19
CA PRO A 121 -6.11 -5.41 7.07
C PRO A 121 -5.93 -5.01 8.55
N ALA A 122 -6.39 -5.85 9.47
CA ALA A 122 -6.14 -5.64 10.90
C ALA A 122 -4.63 -5.57 11.19
N GLY A 123 -4.22 -4.61 12.02
CA GLY A 123 -2.81 -4.34 12.30
C GLY A 123 -2.10 -3.52 11.22
N TRP A 124 -2.83 -2.93 10.28
CA TRP A 124 -2.31 -2.02 9.26
C TRP A 124 -3.11 -0.71 9.21
N THR A 125 -2.40 0.40 9.01
CA THR A 125 -2.98 1.73 8.82
C THR A 125 -2.96 2.13 7.35
N LYS A 126 -4.12 2.50 6.81
CA LYS A 126 -4.28 2.97 5.41
C LYS A 126 -3.63 4.34 5.21
N ASP A 127 -2.85 4.49 4.14
CA ASP A 127 -2.39 5.79 3.67
C ASP A 127 -3.55 6.54 2.98
N THR A 128 -3.97 7.63 3.60
CA THR A 128 -5.07 8.47 3.12
C THR A 128 -4.61 9.85 2.66
N THR A 129 -3.30 10.15 2.79
CA THR A 129 -2.79 11.51 2.64
C THR A 129 -1.66 11.66 1.64
N THR A 130 -0.83 10.62 1.43
CA THR A 130 0.43 10.80 0.69
C THR A 130 0.41 10.28 -0.74
N LEU A 131 -0.30 9.19 -1.04
CA LEU A 131 -0.24 8.54 -2.36
C LEU A 131 -1.61 8.29 -3.02
N ASN A 132 -2.64 9.07 -2.66
CA ASN A 132 -3.94 8.96 -3.32
C ASN A 132 -3.86 9.34 -4.81
N LYS A 133 -4.42 8.53 -5.72
CA LYS A 133 -4.40 8.77 -7.18
C LYS A 133 -2.98 8.91 -7.76
N HIS A 134 -2.07 8.02 -7.37
CA HIS A 134 -0.70 7.98 -7.88
C HIS A 134 -0.45 6.77 -8.79
N ILE A 135 0.53 6.88 -9.69
CA ILE A 135 1.05 5.77 -10.50
C ILE A 135 2.22 5.11 -9.76
N ILE A 136 2.36 3.80 -9.92
CA ILE A 136 3.52 3.05 -9.42
C ILE A 136 4.63 3.06 -10.47
N ARG A 137 5.80 3.56 -10.09
CA ARG A 137 7.05 3.43 -10.86
C ARG A 137 7.96 2.42 -10.16
N VAL A 138 8.30 1.34 -10.85
CA VAL A 138 9.27 0.35 -10.37
C VAL A 138 10.67 0.74 -10.86
N VAL A 139 11.63 0.83 -9.95
CA VAL A 139 13.03 1.17 -10.24
C VAL A 139 13.96 0.13 -9.60
N SER A 140 15.15 -0.06 -10.16
CA SER A 140 16.18 -0.96 -9.62
C SER A 140 17.18 -0.27 -8.68
N SER A 141 17.10 1.05 -8.54
CA SER A 141 17.96 1.88 -7.67
C SER A 141 17.24 2.29 -6.39
N THR A 142 17.86 3.15 -5.57
CA THR A 142 17.26 3.66 -4.32
C THR A 142 15.86 4.20 -4.54
N ALA A 143 14.92 3.74 -3.71
CA ALA A 143 13.59 4.30 -3.62
C ALA A 143 13.70 5.77 -3.18
N TRP A 144 12.84 6.62 -3.74
CA TRP A 144 12.81 8.03 -3.39
C TRP A 144 12.32 8.21 -1.95
N THR A 145 13.09 8.90 -1.12
CA THR A 145 12.90 8.98 0.35
C THR A 145 11.61 9.65 0.78
N THR A 146 10.91 10.37 -0.10
CA THR A 146 9.62 11.02 0.20
C THR A 146 8.43 10.45 -0.58
N GLY A 147 8.58 9.30 -1.24
CA GLY A 147 7.47 8.49 -1.78
C GLY A 147 6.71 9.04 -3.00
N SER A 148 6.69 10.35 -3.25
CA SER A 148 5.98 10.96 -4.39
C SER A 148 6.91 11.84 -5.25
N GLN A 149 6.67 11.84 -6.57
CA GLN A 149 7.28 12.75 -7.55
C GLN A 149 6.19 13.33 -8.46
N GLY A 150 6.35 14.59 -8.86
CA GLY A 150 5.36 15.32 -9.66
C GLY A 150 4.28 15.97 -8.79
N SER A 151 3.42 16.77 -9.42
CA SER A 151 2.36 17.53 -8.72
C SER A 151 0.95 17.29 -9.27
N ASN A 152 0.83 16.47 -10.33
CA ASN A 152 -0.46 16.21 -10.98
C ASN A 152 -1.00 14.85 -10.52
N ASP A 153 -2.29 14.79 -10.20
CA ASP A 153 -3.00 13.55 -9.90
C ASP A 153 -3.12 12.65 -11.14
N PHE A 154 -3.27 11.33 -10.92
CA PHE A 154 -3.53 10.34 -11.99
C PHE A 154 -4.73 10.74 -12.84
N ASP A 155 -5.88 11.02 -12.21
CA ASP A 155 -7.11 11.39 -12.92
C ASP A 155 -6.95 12.71 -13.69
N ALA A 156 -6.15 13.65 -13.17
CA ALA A 156 -5.86 14.92 -13.83
C ALA A 156 -4.88 14.79 -15.01
N THR A 157 -4.11 13.69 -15.05
CA THR A 157 -3.11 13.47 -16.10
C THR A 157 -3.61 12.49 -17.16
N LEU A 158 -4.35 11.44 -16.78
CA LEU A 158 -4.88 10.44 -17.72
C LEU A 158 -6.38 10.62 -17.97
N GLY A 159 -7.16 11.03 -16.97
CA GLY A 159 -8.62 11.16 -17.09
C GLY A 159 -9.10 12.38 -17.87
N SER A 160 -8.33 13.48 -17.90
CA SER A 160 -8.73 14.72 -18.60
C SER A 160 -8.12 14.89 -19.99
N SER A 161 -7.44 13.87 -20.52
CA SER A 161 -6.73 13.90 -21.82
C SER A 161 -5.66 15.02 -21.89
N PRO A 162 -4.38 14.72 -21.62
CA PRO A 162 -3.36 15.75 -21.55
C PRO A 162 -3.24 16.45 -22.91
N THR A 163 -3.23 17.79 -22.87
CA THR A 163 -3.12 18.61 -24.07
C THR A 163 -1.65 18.88 -24.34
N ALA A 164 -1.18 18.56 -25.55
CA ALA A 164 0.13 19.03 -25.99
C ALA A 164 0.09 20.55 -26.14
N GLY A 165 1.11 21.24 -25.63
CA GLY A 165 1.23 22.70 -25.80
C GLY A 165 1.13 23.08 -27.28
N GLY A 166 0.33 24.11 -27.58
CA GLY A 166 0.13 24.57 -28.95
C GLY A 166 1.43 25.13 -29.54
N VAL A 167 1.75 24.73 -30.77
CA VAL A 167 2.89 25.26 -31.53
C VAL A 167 2.37 25.97 -32.77
N THR A 168 2.77 27.24 -32.93
CA THR A 168 2.64 27.96 -34.20
C THR A 168 3.76 27.49 -35.11
N LEU A 169 3.43 26.86 -36.24
CA LEU A 169 4.45 26.48 -37.23
C LEU A 169 5.09 27.75 -37.82
N THR A 170 6.42 27.80 -37.80
CA THR A 170 7.18 28.84 -38.50
C THR A 170 7.25 28.53 -40.00
N ALA A 171 7.54 29.54 -40.82
CA ALA A 171 7.75 29.35 -42.26
C ALA A 171 8.81 28.26 -42.55
N ALA A 172 9.89 28.23 -41.76
CA ALA A 172 10.92 27.20 -41.84
C ALA A 172 10.39 25.78 -41.52
N GLN A 173 9.51 25.64 -40.53
CA GLN A 173 8.91 24.34 -40.17
C GLN A 173 7.84 23.88 -41.17
N SER A 174 7.12 24.81 -41.80
CA SER A 174 6.09 24.49 -42.80
C SER A 174 6.68 23.92 -44.11
N GLY A 175 7.99 24.11 -44.34
CA GLY A 175 8.64 23.72 -45.58
C GLY A 175 8.14 24.50 -46.81
N LEU A 176 7.32 25.53 -46.63
CA LEU A 176 6.79 26.37 -47.71
C LEU A 176 7.75 27.57 -47.92
N PRO A 177 8.52 27.60 -49.02
CA PRO A 177 9.29 28.77 -49.35
C PRO A 177 8.36 29.95 -49.64
N ALA A 178 8.79 31.15 -49.28
CA ALA A 178 8.14 32.35 -49.80
C ALA A 178 8.16 32.27 -51.33
N HIS A 179 7.00 32.40 -51.97
CA HIS A 179 6.88 32.43 -53.41
C HIS A 179 6.21 33.74 -53.85
N GLU A 180 6.59 34.22 -55.02
CA GLU A 180 6.02 35.42 -55.62
C GLU A 180 4.99 35.03 -56.69
N HIS A 181 3.91 35.79 -56.75
CA HIS A 181 3.00 35.77 -57.88
C HIS A 181 3.33 36.96 -58.79
N THR A 182 3.53 36.66 -60.07
CA THR A 182 3.65 37.67 -61.12
C THR A 182 2.34 37.77 -61.89
N TYR A 183 1.85 38.99 -62.07
CA TYR A 183 0.71 39.26 -62.94
C TYR A 183 1.08 40.36 -63.92
N ASN A 184 0.60 40.26 -65.15
CA ASN A 184 0.78 41.31 -66.15
C ASN A 184 -0.26 42.40 -65.95
N LYS A 185 0.16 43.60 -65.52
CA LYS A 185 -0.71 44.78 -65.51
C LYS A 185 -0.72 45.42 -66.90
N VAL A 186 -1.88 45.45 -67.55
CA VAL A 186 -2.06 46.27 -68.75
C VAL A 186 -2.14 47.73 -68.30
N VAL A 187 -1.10 48.51 -68.59
CA VAL A 187 -1.11 49.96 -68.36
C VAL A 187 -1.80 50.61 -69.55
N THR A 188 -3.07 50.99 -69.40
CA THR A 188 -3.71 51.91 -70.33
C THR A 188 -3.27 53.33 -69.97
N ASN A 189 -2.52 53.95 -70.88
CA ASN A 189 -2.03 55.31 -70.69
C ASN A 189 -3.20 56.30 -70.78
N THR A 190 -3.79 56.72 -69.65
CA THR A 190 -4.78 57.81 -69.60
C THR A 190 -4.07 59.16 -69.45
N GLY A 191 -3.14 59.43 -70.36
CA GLY A 191 -2.55 60.75 -70.60
C GLY A 191 -2.96 61.19 -71.99
N SER A 192 -4.04 61.98 -72.07
CA SER A 192 -4.49 62.57 -73.33
C SER A 192 -3.47 63.61 -73.81
N GLY A 193 -2.57 63.22 -74.69
CA GLY A 193 -1.62 64.13 -75.34
C GLY A 193 -0.58 63.39 -76.16
N ALA A 194 -0.74 63.45 -77.49
CA ALA A 194 0.11 62.88 -78.55
C ALA A 194 -0.03 61.36 -78.79
N ILE A 195 -0.88 61.03 -79.78
CA ILE A 195 -0.78 59.80 -80.55
C ILE A 195 0.49 59.90 -81.40
N GLY A 196 1.46 59.07 -81.07
CA GLY A 196 2.69 58.90 -81.82
C GLY A 196 3.20 57.49 -81.59
N ASP A 197 2.75 56.59 -82.45
CA ASP A 197 3.25 55.25 -82.70
C ASP A 197 2.67 54.07 -81.88
N SER A 198 2.41 53.03 -82.66
CA SER A 198 1.84 51.73 -82.36
C SER A 198 2.89 50.77 -81.79
N GLY A 199 2.57 50.13 -80.67
CA GLY A 199 3.39 49.10 -80.04
C GLY A 199 4.53 49.74 -79.23
N PHE A 200 4.70 49.47 -77.95
CA PHE A 200 4.66 48.18 -77.31
C PHE A 200 3.98 48.34 -75.95
N ALA A 201 3.02 47.46 -75.61
CA ALA A 201 2.71 47.21 -74.21
C ALA A 201 3.98 46.66 -73.59
N ALA A 202 4.79 47.52 -72.97
CA ALA A 202 5.94 47.06 -72.23
C ALA A 202 5.39 46.20 -71.08
N ASN A 203 5.57 44.90 -71.19
CA ASN A 203 5.18 43.95 -70.16
C ASN A 203 6.17 44.12 -69.01
N GLN A 204 5.99 45.17 -68.21
CA GLN A 204 6.87 45.49 -67.10
C GLN A 204 6.51 44.54 -65.95
N PRO A 205 7.40 43.60 -65.56
CA PRO A 205 7.15 42.77 -64.40
C PRO A 205 7.15 43.67 -63.17
N ILE A 206 5.98 43.82 -62.54
CA ILE A 206 5.87 44.40 -61.20
C ILE A 206 5.79 43.22 -60.25
N SER A 207 6.81 43.05 -59.40
CA SER A 207 6.71 42.17 -58.23
C SER A 207 5.68 42.77 -57.27
N ALA A 208 4.63 42.02 -56.96
CA ALA A 208 3.78 42.38 -55.82
C ALA A 208 4.64 42.34 -54.54
N PRO A 209 4.41 43.22 -53.55
CA PRO A 209 5.09 43.11 -52.27
C PRO A 209 4.86 41.70 -51.73
N THR A 210 5.92 41.09 -51.21
CA THR A 210 5.85 39.77 -50.59
C THR A 210 4.72 39.77 -49.56
N THR A 211 3.58 39.20 -49.91
CA THR A 211 2.65 38.73 -48.87
C THR A 211 3.32 37.50 -48.32
N GLY A 212 4.30 37.70 -47.42
CA GLY A 212 4.86 36.63 -46.62
C GLY A 212 3.67 35.86 -46.07
N GLY A 213 3.53 34.62 -46.54
CA GLY A 213 2.26 33.90 -46.52
C GLY A 213 1.59 34.08 -45.17
N SER A 214 0.58 34.94 -45.12
CA SER A 214 -0.26 35.10 -43.93
C SER A 214 -1.24 33.94 -43.91
N ALA A 215 -0.72 32.72 -44.04
CA ALA A 215 -1.40 31.57 -43.49
C ALA A 215 -1.41 31.83 -41.99
N ALA A 216 -2.58 32.13 -41.44
CA ALA A 216 -2.77 32.15 -40.01
C ALA A 216 -2.41 30.76 -39.50
N ASN A 217 -1.15 30.57 -39.08
CA ASN A 217 -0.69 29.35 -38.45
C ASN A 217 -1.31 29.35 -37.04
N ALA A 218 -2.61 29.03 -36.95
CA ALA A 218 -3.29 28.87 -35.69
C ALA A 218 -2.61 27.72 -34.95
N ALA A 219 -2.26 27.94 -33.69
CA ALA A 219 -1.73 26.87 -32.86
C ALA A 219 -2.77 25.74 -32.79
N SER A 220 -2.44 24.58 -33.35
CA SER A 220 -3.29 23.40 -33.28
C SER A 220 -2.88 22.60 -32.06
N SER A 221 -3.70 22.62 -31.02
CA SER A 221 -3.60 21.65 -29.93
C SER A 221 -4.18 20.32 -30.38
N HIS A 222 -3.60 19.23 -29.89
CA HIS A 222 -4.18 17.90 -30.03
C HIS A 222 -4.33 17.30 -28.64
N ILE A 223 -5.43 16.60 -28.47
CA ILE A 223 -5.85 15.99 -27.21
C ILE A 223 -5.49 14.51 -27.30
N HIS A 224 -4.70 14.02 -26.36
CA HIS A 224 -4.44 12.58 -26.23
C HIS A 224 -5.45 12.00 -25.25
N THR A 225 -6.46 11.28 -25.71
CA THR A 225 -7.38 10.58 -24.80
C THR A 225 -6.77 9.26 -24.37
N LEU A 226 -6.47 9.14 -23.07
CA LEU A 226 -5.92 7.94 -22.46
C LEU A 226 -6.98 7.30 -21.55
N ASP A 227 -7.78 6.41 -22.13
CA ASP A 227 -8.76 5.61 -21.39
C ASP A 227 -8.18 4.21 -21.12
N VAL A 228 -7.48 4.10 -19.99
CA VAL A 228 -6.79 2.86 -19.59
C VAL A 228 -7.55 2.18 -18.47
N ASN A 229 -7.76 0.87 -18.58
CA ASN A 229 -8.26 0.08 -17.45
C ASN A 229 -7.25 0.14 -16.29
N TYR A 230 -7.74 0.40 -15.09
CA TYR A 230 -6.92 0.45 -13.89
C TYR A 230 -7.51 -0.42 -12.77
N ILE A 231 -6.65 -0.77 -11.81
CA ILE A 231 -7.00 -1.54 -10.62
C ILE A 231 -6.73 -0.65 -9.41
N ASP A 232 -7.76 -0.40 -8.62
CA ASP A 232 -7.62 0.35 -7.38
C ASP A 232 -7.02 -0.52 -6.28
N VAL A 233 -5.87 -0.09 -5.77
CA VAL A 233 -5.22 -0.68 -4.59
C VAL A 233 -5.04 0.41 -3.54
N ILE A 234 -5.00 0.01 -2.28
CA ILE A 234 -4.60 0.90 -1.18
C ILE A 234 -3.15 0.62 -0.80
N ARG A 235 -2.41 1.67 -0.45
CA ARG A 235 -1.20 1.51 0.35
C ARG A 235 -1.60 1.49 1.82
N ALA A 236 -1.03 0.57 2.58
CA ALA A 236 -1.10 0.60 4.04
C ALA A 236 0.27 0.33 4.65
N THR A 237 0.45 0.78 5.89
CA THR A 237 1.67 0.63 6.68
C THR A 237 1.37 -0.22 7.90
N LYS A 238 2.26 -1.18 8.21
CA LYS A 238 2.13 -2.07 9.36
C LYS A 238 2.24 -1.25 10.64
N ASP A 239 1.24 -1.39 11.51
CA ASP A 239 1.21 -0.78 12.85
C ASP A 239 2.34 -1.30 13.73
#